data_AF-A0A2R7KS33-F1
#
_entry.id   AF-A0A2R7KS33-F1
#
_cell.length_a   1.000
_cell.length_b   1.000
_cell.length_c   1.000
_cell.angle_alpha   90.00
_cell.angle_beta   90.00
_cell.angle_gamma   90.00
#
_symmetry.space_group_name_H-M   'P 1'
#
loop_
_entity.id
_entity.type
_entity.pdbx_description
1 polymer ?
#
loop_
_entity_poly.entity_id
_entity_poly.type
_entity_poly.pdbx_seq_one_letter_code
_entity_poly.pdbx_strand_id
1 'polypeptide(L)'
;MKKNVLLLILFVFNITIWAQQKPNIIIIYADDLGYGDLSCYGMSKISTPNIDKLAKQGLQFSNAHSTSATCTPSRYGLLTGKYPWKQNGTGIAPGDASLIIPTNKATLPSMLQKAGYTTAVIGKWHLGLGTNGIDWNTEIKPGPKEVGFDYSFIMPATLDRVPCVYVENGRVLNLDPKDPITVSYKEKVGNDPTGKENPEQLRMKPYPGQGHNETIVDSISRIGYMSGGHSAYWKDADIAGDITKKAISF
;
A
#
# COMPACT_ATOMS: atom_id res chain seq x y z
N MET A 1 -55.32 -57.85 10.86
CA MET A 1 -54.44 -57.70 9.69
C MET A 1 -53.73 -56.36 9.76
N LYS A 2 -52.39 -56.40 9.90
CA LYS A 2 -51.34 -55.41 9.58
C LYS A 2 -51.64 -53.91 9.82
N LYS A 3 -51.19 -53.40 10.98
CA LYS A 3 -50.86 -51.97 11.16
C LYS A 3 -49.46 -51.73 10.58
N ASN A 4 -49.40 -51.09 9.41
CA ASN A 4 -48.14 -50.65 8.80
C ASN A 4 -47.61 -49.44 9.58
N VAL A 5 -46.65 -49.67 10.46
CA VAL A 5 -45.86 -48.59 11.07
C VAL A 5 -44.82 -48.17 10.05
N LEU A 6 -45.08 -47.05 9.37
CA LEU A 6 -44.14 -46.41 8.45
C LEU A 6 -43.06 -45.72 9.30
N LEU A 7 -41.90 -46.34 9.42
CA LEU A 7 -40.77 -45.80 10.16
C LEU A 7 -40.03 -44.81 9.23
N LEU A 8 -40.34 -43.53 9.38
CA LEU A 8 -39.69 -42.44 8.65
C LEU A 8 -38.30 -42.22 9.24
N ILE A 9 -37.28 -42.83 8.63
CA ILE A 9 -35.87 -42.58 8.97
C ILE A 9 -35.52 -41.19 8.41
N LEU A 10 -35.53 -40.18 9.27
CA LEU A 10 -34.93 -38.88 8.98
C LEU A 10 -33.40 -39.05 8.94
N PHE A 11 -32.84 -39.26 7.76
CA PHE A 11 -31.42 -39.07 7.51
C PHE A 11 -31.10 -37.57 7.61
N VAL A 12 -30.71 -37.11 8.80
CA VAL A 12 -30.06 -35.81 8.96
C VAL A 12 -28.68 -35.92 8.34
N PHE A 13 -28.56 -35.57 7.06
CA PHE A 13 -27.28 -35.32 6.43
C PHE A 13 -26.61 -34.15 7.16
N ASN A 14 -25.66 -34.47 8.04
CA ASN A 14 -24.73 -33.48 8.56
C ASN A 14 -23.81 -33.09 7.40
N ILE A 15 -24.19 -32.05 6.67
CA ILE A 15 -23.30 -31.38 5.73
C ILE A 15 -22.21 -30.74 6.59
N THR A 16 -21.13 -31.47 6.82
CA THR A 16 -19.91 -30.90 7.37
C THR A 16 -19.32 -30.04 6.27
N ILE A 17 -19.53 -28.74 6.37
CA ILE A 17 -18.82 -27.78 5.51
C ILE A 17 -17.38 -27.75 6.04
N TRP A 18 -16.49 -28.45 5.36
CA TRP A 18 -15.05 -28.38 5.61
C TRP A 18 -14.55 -27.04 5.08
N ALA A 19 -14.64 -25.99 5.91
CA ALA A 19 -13.92 -24.76 5.66
C ALA A 19 -12.40 -25.04 5.75
N GLN A 20 -11.62 -24.40 4.90
CA GLN A 20 -10.16 -24.44 5.02
C GLN A 20 -9.77 -23.99 6.44
N GLN A 21 -9.10 -24.86 7.21
CA GLN A 21 -8.77 -24.56 8.62
C GLN A 21 -7.88 -23.33 8.78
N LYS A 22 -7.13 -22.98 7.74
CA LYS A 22 -6.22 -21.83 7.68
C LYS A 22 -6.32 -21.16 6.31
N PRO A 23 -7.35 -20.32 6.07
CA PRO A 23 -7.60 -19.71 4.77
C PRO A 23 -6.50 -18.69 4.44
N ASN A 24 -6.13 -18.56 3.17
CA ASN A 24 -5.27 -17.45 2.76
C ASN A 24 -5.99 -16.11 2.94
N ILE A 25 -5.28 -15.12 3.47
CA ILE A 25 -5.84 -13.79 3.76
C ILE A 25 -5.20 -12.79 2.80
N ILE A 26 -6.02 -12.16 1.96
CA ILE A 26 -5.59 -11.11 1.03
C ILE A 26 -6.33 -9.82 1.40
N ILE A 27 -5.57 -8.76 1.67
CA ILE A 27 -6.11 -7.42 1.93
C ILE A 27 -5.69 -6.51 0.78
N ILE A 28 -6.66 -6.08 -0.02
CA ILE A 28 -6.44 -5.10 -1.11
C ILE A 28 -6.88 -3.74 -0.61
N TYR A 29 -5.93 -2.79 -0.51
CA TYR A 29 -6.19 -1.45 -0.01
C TYR A 29 -6.09 -0.44 -1.16
N ALA A 30 -7.22 -0.16 -1.81
CA ALA A 30 -7.33 0.87 -2.84
C ALA A 30 -7.03 2.26 -2.26
N ASP A 31 -6.45 3.15 -3.08
CA ASP A 31 -6.07 4.50 -2.68
C ASP A 31 -7.11 5.49 -3.22
N ASP A 32 -7.72 6.25 -2.33
CA ASP A 32 -8.73 7.28 -2.61
C ASP A 32 -9.93 6.81 -3.47
N LEU A 33 -10.30 5.53 -3.40
CA LEU A 33 -11.52 5.00 -4.00
C LEU A 33 -12.75 5.44 -3.19
N GLY A 34 -13.62 6.25 -3.80
CA GLY A 34 -14.84 6.74 -3.19
C GLY A 34 -15.94 5.67 -3.11
N TYR A 35 -16.84 5.81 -2.14
CA TYR A 35 -18.00 4.92 -1.99
C TYR A 35 -18.86 4.82 -3.26
N GLY A 36 -18.95 5.93 -4.01
CA GLY A 36 -19.73 6.02 -5.24
C GLY A 36 -18.98 5.60 -6.51
N ASP A 37 -17.73 5.17 -6.46
CA ASP A 37 -16.91 4.93 -7.68
C ASP A 37 -17.13 3.56 -8.34
N LEU A 38 -17.74 2.62 -7.62
CA LEU A 38 -17.93 1.24 -8.06
C LEU A 38 -19.35 1.00 -8.57
N SER A 39 -19.50 0.25 -9.66
CA SER A 39 -20.84 -0.04 -10.22
C SER A 39 -21.70 -0.88 -9.29
N CYS A 40 -21.11 -1.76 -8.47
CA CYS A 40 -21.84 -2.45 -7.39
C CYS A 40 -22.38 -1.53 -6.28
N TYR A 41 -21.90 -0.28 -6.18
CA TYR A 41 -22.42 0.76 -5.27
C TYR A 41 -23.27 1.82 -5.98
N GLY A 42 -23.60 1.61 -7.26
CA GLY A 42 -24.50 2.49 -8.02
C GLY A 42 -23.82 3.43 -9.03
N MET A 43 -22.49 3.33 -9.23
CA MET A 43 -21.83 4.06 -10.32
C MET A 43 -22.37 3.58 -11.68
N SER A 44 -22.94 4.50 -12.46
CA SER A 44 -23.52 4.19 -13.78
C SER A 44 -22.62 4.58 -14.96
N LYS A 45 -21.63 5.46 -14.73
CA LYS A 45 -20.75 5.98 -15.80
C LYS A 45 -19.50 5.13 -16.04
N ILE A 46 -19.08 4.36 -15.03
CA ILE A 46 -17.88 3.51 -15.06
C ILE A 46 -18.32 2.11 -14.67
N SER A 47 -17.85 1.10 -15.40
CA SER A 47 -18.11 -0.31 -15.10
C SER A 47 -16.91 -0.93 -14.39
N THR A 48 -17.15 -1.61 -13.26
CA THR A 48 -16.13 -2.30 -12.47
C THR A 48 -16.38 -3.81 -12.39
N PRO A 49 -16.44 -4.53 -13.52
CA PRO A 49 -17.03 -5.88 -13.58
C PRO A 49 -16.33 -6.91 -12.69
N ASN A 50 -15.01 -6.81 -12.50
CA ASN A 50 -14.26 -7.71 -11.62
C ASN A 50 -14.57 -7.48 -10.14
N ILE A 51 -14.72 -6.22 -9.72
CA ILE A 51 -15.07 -5.87 -8.34
C ILE A 51 -16.55 -6.20 -8.09
N ASP A 52 -17.42 -5.96 -9.06
CA ASP A 52 -18.83 -6.35 -9.00
C ASP A 52 -19.01 -7.86 -8.85
N LYS A 53 -18.18 -8.64 -9.56
CA LYS A 53 -18.14 -10.10 -9.41
C LYS A 53 -17.72 -10.50 -7.99
N LEU A 54 -16.68 -9.86 -7.43
CA LEU A 54 -16.25 -10.11 -6.06
C LEU A 54 -17.36 -9.78 -5.05
N ALA A 55 -18.04 -8.64 -5.21
CA ALA A 55 -19.16 -8.24 -4.35
C ALA A 55 -20.31 -9.25 -4.39
N LYS A 56 -20.66 -9.77 -5.57
CA LYS A 56 -21.70 -10.81 -5.75
C LYS A 56 -21.33 -12.17 -5.15
N GLN A 57 -20.04 -12.45 -5.00
CA GLN A 57 -19.53 -13.72 -4.46
C GLN A 57 -19.22 -13.66 -2.96
N GLY A 58 -19.40 -12.50 -2.32
CA GLY A 58 -19.05 -12.29 -0.93
C GLY A 58 -20.03 -11.38 -0.20
N LEU A 59 -19.51 -10.64 0.78
CA LEU A 59 -20.26 -9.65 1.55
C LEU A 59 -19.89 -8.25 1.08
N GLN A 60 -20.91 -7.45 0.75
CA GLN A 60 -20.78 -6.04 0.41
C GLN A 60 -21.29 -5.18 1.57
N PHE A 61 -20.45 -4.29 2.09
CA PHE A 61 -20.78 -3.43 3.22
C PHE A 61 -21.28 -2.07 2.74
N SER A 62 -22.47 -1.64 3.18
CA SER A 62 -22.99 -0.28 2.91
C SER A 62 -22.61 0.75 3.98
N ASN A 63 -21.99 0.32 5.08
CA ASN A 63 -21.63 1.17 6.21
C ASN A 63 -20.29 0.72 6.84
N ALA A 64 -19.22 0.77 6.06
CA ALA A 64 -17.85 0.51 6.51
C ALA A 64 -17.04 1.81 6.51
N HIS A 65 -16.16 1.99 7.51
CA HIS A 65 -15.41 3.22 7.71
C HIS A 65 -13.92 2.95 7.90
N SER A 66 -13.08 3.81 7.33
CA SER A 66 -11.67 3.92 7.71
C SER A 66 -11.54 4.68 9.04
N THR A 67 -10.41 4.50 9.73
CA THR A 67 -10.16 5.25 10.98
C THR A 67 -9.90 6.74 10.72
N SER A 68 -9.53 7.13 9.49
CA SER A 68 -9.19 8.50 9.13
C SER A 68 -9.49 8.79 7.66
N ALA A 69 -9.57 10.07 7.30
CA ALA A 69 -9.83 10.51 5.93
C ALA A 69 -8.55 10.62 5.07
N THR A 70 -7.40 10.17 5.57
CA THR A 70 -6.11 10.26 4.86
C THR A 70 -5.30 8.95 4.99
N CYS A 71 -4.34 8.77 4.09
CA CYS A 71 -3.67 7.48 3.85
C CYS A 71 -2.91 6.93 5.07
N THR A 72 -1.86 7.64 5.52
CA THR A 72 -0.98 7.20 6.62
C THR A 72 -1.72 6.81 7.89
N PRO A 73 -2.63 7.64 8.46
CA PRO A 73 -3.33 7.26 9.68
C PRO A 73 -4.26 6.06 9.47
N SER A 74 -4.96 5.97 8.35
CA SER A 74 -5.84 4.82 8.07
C SER A 74 -5.07 3.50 7.96
N ARG A 75 -3.92 3.51 7.26
CA ARG A 75 -3.01 2.36 7.15
C ARG A 75 -2.42 1.98 8.50
N TYR A 76 -2.05 2.98 9.32
CA TYR A 76 -1.57 2.77 10.68
C TYR A 76 -2.63 2.06 11.52
N GLY A 77 -3.88 2.54 11.46
CA GLY A 77 -5.00 1.94 12.18
C GLY A 77 -5.26 0.50 11.79
N LEU A 78 -5.23 0.19 10.48
CA LEU A 78 -5.40 -1.17 9.97
C LEU A 78 -4.32 -2.12 10.51
N LEU A 79 -3.04 -1.74 10.41
CA LEU A 79 -1.94 -2.64 10.74
C LEU A 79 -1.71 -2.79 12.25
N THR A 80 -2.08 -1.79 13.06
CA THR A 80 -1.83 -1.81 14.51
C THR A 80 -3.07 -2.15 15.33
N GLY A 81 -4.27 -2.03 14.76
CA GLY A 81 -5.52 -2.09 15.52
C GLY A 81 -5.67 -0.95 16.54
N LYS A 82 -4.91 0.14 16.40
CA LYS A 82 -4.93 1.30 17.29
C LYS A 82 -5.38 2.53 16.52
N TYR A 83 -6.17 3.36 17.20
CA TYR A 83 -6.54 4.65 16.67
C TYR A 83 -5.31 5.55 16.46
N PRO A 84 -5.03 6.03 15.23
CA PRO A 84 -3.81 6.78 14.91
C PRO A 84 -3.64 8.05 15.74
N TRP A 85 -4.72 8.79 16.05
CA TRP A 85 -4.69 10.00 16.88
C TRP A 85 -4.29 9.78 18.35
N LYS A 86 -4.06 8.53 18.77
CA LYS A 86 -3.45 8.23 20.08
C LYS A 86 -1.91 8.25 20.06
N GLN A 87 -1.31 8.40 18.89
CA GLN A 87 0.15 8.49 18.73
C GLN A 87 0.50 9.74 17.91
N ASN A 88 1.48 10.50 18.37
CA ASN A 88 2.00 11.64 17.60
C ASN A 88 2.77 11.14 16.37
N GLY A 89 2.74 11.92 15.29
CA GLY A 89 3.51 11.62 14.08
C GLY A 89 2.84 10.62 13.11
N THR A 90 1.55 10.31 13.28
CA THR A 90 0.79 9.48 12.34
C THR A 90 0.00 10.28 11.30
N GLY A 91 0.37 11.56 11.08
CA GLY A 91 -0.16 12.38 9.99
C GLY A 91 0.33 11.89 8.62
N ILE A 92 -0.02 12.60 7.54
CA ILE A 92 0.46 12.24 6.19
C ILE A 92 1.98 12.26 6.17
N ALA A 93 2.59 11.09 5.97
CA ALA A 93 4.04 10.95 5.98
C ALA A 93 4.66 11.46 4.67
N PRO A 94 5.76 12.24 4.71
CA PRO A 94 6.62 12.44 3.55
C PRO A 94 7.28 11.11 3.14
N GLY A 95 7.87 11.06 1.94
CA GLY A 95 8.54 9.85 1.45
C GLY A 95 9.82 9.49 2.20
N ASP A 96 10.41 10.42 2.95
CA ASP A 96 11.59 10.23 3.80
C ASP A 96 11.26 10.10 5.31
N ALA A 97 9.99 9.89 5.65
CA ALA A 97 9.58 9.73 7.04
C ALA A 97 10.19 8.47 7.68
N SER A 98 10.66 8.59 8.92
CA SER A 98 11.00 7.46 9.78
C SER A 98 9.81 6.51 9.96
N LEU A 99 10.08 5.22 10.14
CA LEU A 99 9.04 4.23 10.41
C LEU A 99 8.18 4.65 11.62
N ILE A 100 6.87 4.82 11.41
CA ILE A 100 5.97 5.32 12.44
C ILE A 100 5.37 4.23 13.31
N ILE A 101 5.41 2.97 12.85
CA ILE A 101 4.93 1.82 13.63
C ILE A 101 6.03 1.41 14.61
N PRO A 102 5.79 1.41 15.93
CA PRO A 102 6.78 0.93 16.89
C PRO A 102 7.05 -0.57 16.70
N THR A 103 8.32 -0.92 16.48
CA THR A 103 8.76 -2.30 16.19
C THR A 103 8.61 -3.27 17.36
N ASN A 104 8.37 -2.76 18.57
CA ASN A 104 8.13 -3.56 19.78
C ASN A 104 6.64 -3.78 20.08
N LYS A 105 5.73 -3.45 19.16
CA LYS A 105 4.29 -3.63 19.32
C LYS A 105 3.76 -4.70 18.37
N ALA A 106 2.71 -5.39 18.80
CA ALA A 106 1.99 -6.32 17.95
C ALA A 106 1.28 -5.58 16.82
N THR A 107 1.43 -6.11 15.62
CA THR A 107 0.75 -5.70 14.39
C THR A 107 -0.06 -6.86 13.83
N LEU A 108 -1.03 -6.58 12.97
CA LEU A 108 -1.78 -7.57 12.19
C LEU A 108 -0.86 -8.62 11.53
N PRO A 109 0.16 -8.22 10.74
CA PRO A 109 1.05 -9.19 10.10
C PRO A 109 1.92 -9.96 11.12
N SER A 110 2.43 -9.33 12.19
CA SER A 110 3.17 -10.08 13.22
C SER A 110 2.32 -11.11 13.97
N MET A 111 1.02 -10.85 14.12
CA MET A 111 0.07 -11.80 14.70
C MET A 111 -0.19 -12.96 13.73
N LEU A 112 -0.36 -12.69 12.44
CA LEU A 112 -0.52 -13.72 11.41
C LEU A 112 0.74 -14.59 11.27
N GLN A 113 1.94 -14.01 11.35
CA GLN A 113 3.20 -14.77 11.40
C GLN A 113 3.23 -15.76 12.57
N LYS A 114 2.82 -15.32 13.77
CA LYS A 114 2.73 -16.22 14.94
C LYS A 114 1.71 -17.34 14.77
N ALA A 115 0.66 -17.10 13.98
CA ALA A 115 -0.30 -18.13 13.55
C ALA A 115 0.23 -19.00 12.38
N GLY A 116 1.49 -18.81 11.97
CA GLY A 116 2.22 -19.57 10.95
C GLY A 116 1.92 -19.17 9.51
N TYR A 117 1.41 -17.97 9.27
CA TYR A 117 1.25 -17.45 7.90
C TYR A 117 2.57 -16.84 7.41
N THR A 118 2.90 -17.04 6.14
CA THR A 118 3.87 -16.20 5.44
C THR A 118 3.22 -14.88 5.09
N THR A 119 3.86 -13.77 5.41
CA THR A 119 3.26 -12.43 5.26
C THR A 119 4.01 -11.59 4.23
N ALA A 120 3.27 -10.84 3.40
CA ALA A 120 3.84 -9.90 2.45
C ALA A 120 3.10 -8.56 2.44
N VAL A 121 3.83 -7.50 2.09
CA VAL A 121 3.27 -6.20 1.70
C VAL A 121 3.79 -5.79 0.33
N ILE A 122 2.86 -5.53 -0.59
CA ILE A 122 3.15 -5.26 -2.00
C ILE A 122 2.38 -4.01 -2.44
N GLY A 123 3.08 -3.01 -2.96
CA GLY A 123 2.52 -1.73 -3.38
C GLY A 123 2.70 -0.60 -2.36
N LYS A 124 1.65 0.19 -2.11
CA LYS A 124 1.77 1.42 -1.29
C LYS A 124 2.00 1.13 0.20
N TRP A 125 3.13 1.58 0.75
CA TRP A 125 3.44 1.47 2.18
C TRP A 125 2.95 2.67 3.00
N HIS A 126 3.58 3.83 2.80
CA HIS A 126 3.19 5.13 3.39
C HIS A 126 3.13 5.19 4.91
N LEU A 127 4.00 4.43 5.58
CA LEU A 127 4.15 4.35 7.04
C LEU A 127 5.59 4.63 7.50
N GLY A 128 6.38 5.24 6.61
CA GLY A 128 7.79 5.55 6.85
C GLY A 128 8.70 4.33 6.84
N LEU A 129 10.00 4.58 6.76
CA LEU A 129 11.06 3.60 6.72
C LEU A 129 12.26 4.13 7.50
N GLY A 130 13.13 3.25 7.97
CA GLY A 130 14.34 3.64 8.66
C GLY A 130 14.10 4.45 9.93
N THR A 131 15.16 5.13 10.35
CA THR A 131 15.15 6.16 11.39
C THR A 131 15.38 7.53 10.77
N ASN A 132 15.46 8.58 11.59
CA ASN A 132 15.72 9.93 11.09
C ASN A 132 17.02 9.94 10.27
N GLY A 133 16.96 10.47 9.04
CA GLY A 133 18.07 10.45 8.09
C GLY A 133 18.20 9.12 7.36
N ILE A 134 17.15 8.69 6.65
CA ILE A 134 17.15 7.47 5.86
C ILE A 134 18.28 7.52 4.83
N ASP A 135 19.17 6.53 4.89
CA ASP A 135 20.12 6.28 3.81
C ASP A 135 19.50 5.34 2.79
N TRP A 136 19.10 5.90 1.64
CA TRP A 136 18.49 5.18 0.53
C TRP A 136 19.47 4.28 -0.23
N ASN A 137 20.76 4.37 0.08
CA ASN A 137 21.84 3.69 -0.65
C ASN A 137 22.29 2.38 -0.01
N THR A 138 21.72 2.04 1.15
CA THR A 138 22.07 0.83 1.91
C THR A 138 20.82 0.03 2.28
N GLU A 139 20.92 -0.83 3.31
CA GLU A 139 19.74 -1.56 3.79
C GLU A 139 18.91 -0.64 4.69
N ILE A 140 17.71 -0.32 4.25
CA ILE A 140 16.78 0.53 4.97
C ILE A 140 16.13 -0.31 6.07
N LYS A 141 16.46 0.01 7.32
CA LYS A 141 15.87 -0.61 8.51
C LYS A 141 15.76 0.41 9.65
N PRO A 142 14.70 0.35 10.48
CA PRO A 142 13.59 -0.62 10.44
C PRO A 142 12.60 -0.38 9.29
N GLY A 143 11.87 -1.41 8.87
CA GLY A 143 10.87 -1.35 7.81
C GLY A 143 9.78 -2.42 7.95
N PRO A 144 9.15 -2.87 6.84
CA PRO A 144 8.12 -3.90 6.84
C PRO A 144 8.50 -5.19 7.59
N LYS A 145 9.78 -5.58 7.51
CA LYS A 145 10.30 -6.78 8.18
C LYS A 145 10.15 -6.71 9.69
N GLU A 146 10.57 -5.59 10.29
CA GLU A 146 10.50 -5.38 11.74
C GLU A 146 9.06 -5.20 12.26
N VAL A 147 8.08 -5.03 11.37
CA VAL A 147 6.66 -4.96 11.72
C VAL A 147 5.90 -6.24 11.34
N GLY A 148 6.58 -7.30 10.92
CA GLY A 148 6.01 -8.64 10.76
C GLY A 148 5.66 -9.04 9.32
N PHE A 149 6.25 -8.42 8.31
CA PHE A 149 6.19 -8.90 6.92
C PHE A 149 7.45 -9.70 6.55
N ASP A 150 7.28 -10.96 6.11
CA ASP A 150 8.40 -11.79 5.63
C ASP A 150 8.98 -11.28 4.30
N TYR A 151 8.13 -10.67 3.48
CA TYR A 151 8.49 -10.11 2.18
C TYR A 151 7.90 -8.71 1.98
N SER A 152 8.65 -7.81 1.35
CA SER A 152 8.13 -6.51 0.94
C SER A 152 8.59 -6.10 -0.45
N PHE A 153 7.65 -5.57 -1.25
CA PHE A 153 7.92 -4.84 -2.47
C PHE A 153 7.06 -3.57 -2.47
N ILE A 154 7.64 -2.44 -2.08
CA ILE A 154 6.84 -1.28 -1.70
C ILE A 154 7.24 0.00 -2.41
N MET A 155 6.26 0.88 -2.58
CA MET A 155 6.47 2.30 -2.76
C MET A 155 6.58 2.96 -1.37
N PRO A 156 7.60 3.80 -1.09
CA PRO A 156 7.81 4.34 0.25
C PRO A 156 6.62 5.15 0.80
N ALA A 157 6.03 6.02 -0.03
CA ALA A 157 4.89 6.85 0.32
C ALA A 157 3.79 6.82 -0.74
N THR A 158 3.68 7.87 -1.54
CA THR A 158 2.65 8.04 -2.58
C THR A 158 3.32 8.26 -3.94
N LEU A 159 2.57 8.09 -5.02
CA LEU A 159 3.08 8.26 -6.39
C LEU A 159 3.61 9.68 -6.68
N ASP A 160 3.03 10.66 -6.03
CA ASP A 160 3.35 12.08 -6.12
C ASP A 160 4.48 12.50 -5.17
N ARG A 161 5.12 11.59 -4.44
CA ARG A 161 6.17 11.90 -3.44
C ARG A 161 7.49 11.22 -3.79
N VAL A 162 8.60 11.95 -3.64
CA VAL A 162 9.95 11.39 -3.75
C VAL A 162 10.33 10.56 -2.51
N PRO A 163 11.19 9.53 -2.63
CA PRO A 163 11.79 9.05 -3.87
C PRO A 163 10.82 8.19 -4.68
N CYS A 164 10.87 8.35 -6.00
CA CYS A 164 10.03 7.62 -6.95
C CYS A 164 10.64 6.26 -7.33
N VAL A 165 10.93 5.44 -6.33
CA VAL A 165 11.61 4.15 -6.47
C VAL A 165 10.84 3.05 -5.74
N TYR A 166 11.07 1.79 -6.13
CA TYR A 166 10.63 0.64 -5.34
C TYR A 166 11.67 0.24 -4.31
N VAL A 167 11.21 -0.13 -3.12
CA VAL A 167 12.03 -0.77 -2.08
C VAL A 167 11.58 -2.22 -1.94
N GLU A 168 12.49 -3.15 -2.24
CA GLU A 168 12.27 -4.59 -2.11
C GLU A 168 13.14 -5.13 -0.96
N ASN A 169 12.50 -5.74 0.05
CA ASN A 169 13.14 -6.28 1.25
C ASN A 169 14.18 -5.33 1.89
N GLY A 170 13.83 -4.03 1.97
CA GLY A 170 14.67 -3.00 2.56
C GLY A 170 15.77 -2.45 1.65
N ARG A 171 15.81 -2.79 0.35
CA ARG A 171 16.77 -2.23 -0.61
C ARG A 171 16.06 -1.56 -1.78
N VAL A 172 16.58 -0.43 -2.22
CA VAL A 172 16.11 0.21 -3.45
C VAL A 172 16.43 -0.70 -4.64
N LEU A 173 15.40 -1.03 -5.42
CA LEU A 173 15.54 -1.90 -6.58
C LEU A 173 16.29 -1.17 -7.71
N ASN A 174 17.24 -1.86 -8.36
CA ASN A 174 18.03 -1.34 -9.50
C ASN A 174 18.82 -0.05 -9.21
N LEU A 175 19.18 0.21 -7.95
CA LEU A 175 20.06 1.33 -7.61
C LEU A 175 21.48 1.07 -8.12
N ASP A 176 22.01 1.97 -8.94
CA ASP A 176 23.43 2.02 -9.28
C ASP A 176 24.22 2.68 -8.14
N PRO A 177 25.18 1.99 -7.50
CA PRO A 177 26.02 2.59 -6.46
C PRO A 177 26.82 3.82 -6.91
N LYS A 178 26.99 4.04 -8.22
CA LYS A 178 27.66 5.23 -8.78
C LYS A 178 26.75 6.45 -8.91
N ASP A 179 25.45 6.27 -8.72
CA ASP A 179 24.43 7.32 -8.81
C ASP A 179 23.55 7.29 -7.55
N PRO A 180 24.10 7.68 -6.38
CA PRO A 180 23.42 7.51 -5.09
C PRO A 180 22.22 8.45 -4.94
N ILE A 181 21.19 7.97 -4.26
CA ILE A 181 19.97 8.72 -3.95
C ILE A 181 20.20 9.64 -2.76
N THR A 182 19.81 10.89 -2.92
CA THR A 182 19.60 11.86 -1.84
C THR A 182 18.17 12.39 -1.91
N VAL A 183 17.49 12.50 -0.76
CA VAL A 183 16.11 13.01 -0.67
C VAL A 183 16.04 14.11 0.39
N SER A 184 15.25 15.15 0.11
CA SER A 184 14.98 16.24 1.04
C SER A 184 13.58 16.81 0.81
N TYR A 185 12.80 16.91 1.88
CA TYR A 185 11.52 17.62 1.88
C TYR A 185 11.62 19.07 2.36
N LYS A 186 12.85 19.58 2.56
CA LYS A 186 13.08 20.94 3.09
C LYS A 186 13.65 21.90 2.04
N GLU A 187 14.60 21.42 1.26
CA GLU A 187 15.34 22.22 0.29
C GLU A 187 15.81 21.37 -0.90
N LYS A 188 16.09 22.03 -2.02
CA LYS A 188 16.56 21.38 -3.25
C LYS A 188 17.91 20.70 -3.01
N VAL A 189 18.03 19.47 -3.49
CA VAL A 189 19.26 18.68 -3.47
C VAL A 189 19.64 18.29 -4.89
N GLY A 190 20.93 18.29 -5.18
CA GLY A 190 21.45 17.98 -6.51
C GLY A 190 21.02 18.97 -7.59
N ASN A 191 21.09 18.52 -8.85
CA ASN A 191 20.87 19.34 -10.03
C ASN A 191 19.65 18.89 -10.86
N ASP A 192 18.86 17.96 -10.35
CA ASP A 192 17.70 17.45 -11.07
C ASP A 192 16.65 18.55 -11.30
N PRO A 193 15.99 18.53 -12.47
CA PRO A 193 15.03 19.56 -12.84
C PRO A 193 13.82 19.52 -11.92
N THR A 194 13.24 20.70 -11.67
CA THR A 194 12.02 20.84 -10.85
C THR A 194 10.89 21.40 -11.69
N GLY A 195 9.64 21.07 -11.34
CA GLY A 195 8.47 21.61 -12.05
C GLY A 195 8.38 23.14 -11.97
N LYS A 196 8.90 23.73 -10.90
CA LYS A 196 8.94 25.18 -10.68
C LYS A 196 9.95 25.88 -11.59
N GLU A 197 11.13 25.29 -11.78
CA GLU A 197 12.21 25.88 -12.58
C GLU A 197 12.13 25.50 -14.05
N ASN A 198 11.55 24.33 -14.36
CA ASN A 198 11.51 23.72 -15.68
C ASN A 198 10.07 23.29 -16.09
N PRO A 199 9.10 24.21 -16.09
CA PRO A 199 7.71 23.88 -16.43
C PRO A 199 7.53 23.37 -17.87
N GLU A 200 8.48 23.65 -18.77
CA GLU A 200 8.53 23.14 -20.14
C GLU A 200 8.77 21.63 -20.23
N GLN A 201 9.33 21.01 -19.18
CA GLN A 201 9.61 19.57 -19.14
C GLN A 201 8.42 18.75 -18.62
N LEU A 202 7.33 19.41 -18.22
CA LEU A 202 6.16 18.76 -17.64
C LEU A 202 5.18 18.28 -18.72
N ARG A 203 4.88 16.97 -18.70
CA ARG A 203 3.75 16.40 -19.46
C ARG A 203 2.40 16.65 -18.77
N MET A 204 2.43 16.86 -17.45
CA MET A 204 1.27 17.19 -16.63
C MET A 204 1.62 18.40 -15.75
N LYS A 205 0.89 19.50 -15.92
CA LYS A 205 1.10 20.71 -15.12
C LYS A 205 0.34 20.58 -13.80
N PRO A 206 0.98 20.87 -12.65
CA PRO A 206 0.30 20.86 -11.37
C PRO A 206 -0.77 21.95 -11.34
N TYR A 207 -1.82 21.74 -10.54
CA TYR A 207 -2.84 22.75 -10.35
C TYR A 207 -2.23 23.99 -9.67
N PRO A 208 -2.50 25.22 -10.17
CA PRO A 208 -1.94 26.43 -9.58
C PRO A 208 -2.21 26.55 -8.07
N GLY A 209 -1.16 26.77 -7.29
CA GLY A 209 -1.27 27.00 -5.84
C GLY A 209 -1.36 25.75 -4.96
N GLN A 210 -1.26 24.54 -5.52
CA GLN A 210 -1.34 23.27 -4.76
C GLN A 210 0.02 22.58 -4.53
N GLY A 211 1.13 23.21 -4.91
CA GLY A 211 2.47 22.60 -4.81
C GLY A 211 2.78 21.68 -5.99
N HIS A 212 3.33 20.49 -5.72
CA HIS A 212 3.75 19.50 -6.74
C HIS A 212 4.65 20.11 -7.81
N ASN A 213 5.64 20.90 -7.41
CA ASN A 213 6.50 21.65 -8.32
C ASN A 213 7.98 21.48 -8.00
N GLU A 214 8.31 20.47 -7.19
CA GLU A 214 9.67 20.05 -6.87
C GLU A 214 10.19 19.07 -7.94
N THR A 215 11.02 18.08 -7.59
CA THR A 215 11.75 17.25 -8.57
C THR A 215 10.82 16.62 -9.62
N ILE A 216 11.24 16.67 -10.89
CA ILE A 216 10.56 16.02 -12.01
C ILE A 216 11.04 14.58 -12.13
N VAL A 217 10.11 13.64 -12.13
CA VAL A 217 10.34 12.22 -12.47
C VAL A 217 9.31 11.81 -13.52
N ASP A 218 9.73 11.19 -14.61
CA ASP A 218 8.86 10.78 -15.72
C ASP A 218 8.00 11.96 -16.28
N SER A 219 8.63 13.13 -16.42
CA SER A 219 7.98 14.39 -16.85
C SER A 219 6.81 14.85 -15.98
N ILE A 220 6.73 14.39 -14.73
CA ILE A 220 5.76 14.83 -13.73
C ILE A 220 6.52 15.35 -12.51
N SER A 221 6.22 16.57 -12.09
CA SER A 221 6.77 17.14 -10.85
C SER A 221 6.11 16.51 -9.61
N ARG A 222 6.93 16.28 -8.59
CA ARG A 222 6.57 15.58 -7.35
C ARG A 222 6.61 16.54 -6.17
N ILE A 223 6.15 16.08 -5.02
CA ILE A 223 6.33 16.72 -3.72
C ILE A 223 7.66 16.22 -3.13
N GLY A 224 8.54 17.18 -2.82
CA GLY A 224 9.87 16.95 -2.27
C GLY A 224 10.96 16.88 -3.35
N TYR A 225 12.21 17.03 -2.90
CA TYR A 225 13.38 17.05 -3.75
C TYR A 225 14.15 15.73 -3.65
N MET A 226 14.59 15.20 -4.79
CA MET A 226 15.53 14.09 -4.83
C MET A 226 16.56 14.31 -5.93
N SER A 227 17.70 13.64 -5.77
CA SER A 227 18.72 13.51 -6.81
C SER A 227 19.39 12.15 -6.77
N GLY A 228 19.80 11.67 -7.95
CA GLY A 228 20.41 10.36 -8.15
C GLY A 228 19.43 9.19 -8.09
N GLY A 229 19.92 7.99 -8.36
CA GLY A 229 19.13 6.76 -8.47
C GLY A 229 18.30 6.65 -9.74
N HIS A 230 18.75 7.25 -10.84
CA HIS A 230 17.96 7.36 -12.08
C HIS A 230 17.59 5.99 -12.66
N SER A 231 18.45 4.99 -12.54
CA SER A 231 18.16 3.61 -12.95
C SER A 231 17.12 2.90 -12.08
N ALA A 232 16.87 3.41 -10.88
CA ALA A 232 15.90 2.89 -9.92
C ALA A 232 14.53 3.54 -10.03
N TYR A 233 14.38 4.62 -10.80
CA TYR A 233 13.11 5.30 -10.97
C TYR A 233 12.08 4.36 -11.57
N TRP A 234 10.89 4.30 -10.96
CA TRP A 234 9.77 3.64 -11.62
C TRP A 234 9.33 4.43 -12.85
N LYS A 235 8.53 3.80 -13.70
CA LYS A 235 7.76 4.47 -14.75
C LYS A 235 6.30 4.49 -14.32
N ASP A 236 5.69 5.66 -14.23
CA ASP A 236 4.33 5.79 -13.68
C ASP A 236 3.30 4.90 -14.39
N ALA A 237 3.45 4.72 -15.70
CA ALA A 237 2.56 3.89 -16.52
C ALA A 237 2.65 2.38 -16.18
N ASP A 238 3.79 1.92 -15.65
CA ASP A 238 4.04 0.50 -15.40
C ASP A 238 3.64 0.05 -13.99
N ILE A 239 3.38 1.00 -13.08
CA ILE A 239 3.25 0.73 -11.64
C ILE A 239 2.17 -0.29 -11.30
N ALA A 240 0.97 -0.15 -11.89
CA ALA A 240 -0.12 -1.07 -11.64
C ALA A 240 0.24 -2.49 -12.10
N GLY A 241 0.93 -2.61 -13.23
CA GLY A 241 1.45 -3.85 -13.76
C GLY A 241 2.50 -4.48 -12.85
N ASP A 242 3.46 -3.69 -12.37
CA ASP A 242 4.55 -4.19 -11.54
C ASP A 242 4.08 -4.63 -10.16
N ILE A 243 3.18 -3.87 -9.52
CA ILE A 243 2.52 -4.27 -8.27
C ILE A 243 1.73 -5.58 -8.48
N THR A 244 0.98 -5.69 -9.57
CA THR A 244 0.18 -6.89 -9.87
C THR A 244 1.07 -8.11 -10.12
N LYS A 245 2.15 -7.97 -10.90
CA LYS A 245 3.11 -9.07 -11.16
C LYS A 245 3.75 -9.55 -9.85
N LYS A 246 4.17 -8.63 -8.98
CA LYS A 246 4.77 -8.98 -7.69
C LYS A 246 3.75 -9.65 -6.77
N ALA A 247 2.50 -9.21 -6.76
CA ALA A 247 1.43 -9.84 -5.99
C ALA A 247 1.05 -11.24 -6.47
N ILE A 248 1.11 -11.51 -7.78
CA ILE A 248 0.87 -12.85 -8.35
C ILE A 248 2.06 -13.78 -8.08
N SER A 249 3.28 -13.24 -8.04
CA SER A 249 4.50 -14.02 -7.83
C SER A 249 4.73 -14.47 -6.38
N PHE A 250 4.11 -13.78 -5.42
CA PHE A 250 4.17 -14.13 -4.00
C PHE A 250 3.08 -15.16 -3.68
#